data_AF-R7HE84-F1
#
_entry.id   AF-R7HE84-F1
#
_cell.length_a   1.000
_cell.length_b   1.000
_cell.length_c   1.000
_cell.angle_alpha   90.00
_cell.angle_beta   90.00
_cell.angle_gamma   90.00
#
_symmetry.space_group_name_H-M   'P 1'
#
loop_
_entity.id
_entity.type
_entity.pdbx_description
1 polymer ?
#
loop_
_entity_poly.entity_id
_entity_poly.type
_entity_poly.pdbx_seq_one_letter_code
_entity_poly.pdbx_strand_id
1 'polypeptide(L)'
;MKKLLIGILCALSLSMLNVKAAEETTKDKINVYVFTKDGCPYCEKAKTFLNSITDEYGKYFNLVVYEVYDAEWNANENLKNAMDTVAKEFGDKVNGVPYIVIGDEASWPGYQSAFDDDIKKAIKKAYENEDYKDIVAPLINSSIGEKKDEHSNDTIITVAILVVLVGGIGSLVYFSRKKQK
;
A
#
# COMPACT_ATOMS: atom_id res chain seq x y z
N MET A 1 40.21 2.82 49.04
CA MET A 1 38.82 2.33 49.18
C MET A 1 37.77 3.12 48.39
N LYS A 2 38.10 4.22 47.67
CA LYS A 2 37.15 4.92 46.78
C LYS A 2 37.08 4.37 45.35
N LYS A 3 38.18 3.76 44.87
CA LYS A 3 38.27 3.20 43.51
C LYS A 3 37.59 1.83 43.35
N LEU A 4 37.27 1.15 44.45
CA LEU A 4 36.57 -0.14 44.44
C LEU A 4 35.03 0.01 44.42
N LEU A 5 34.51 1.17 44.82
CA LEU A 5 33.06 1.45 44.83
C LEU A 5 32.51 1.85 43.46
N ILE A 6 33.37 2.32 42.54
CA ILE A 6 32.96 2.76 41.20
C ILE A 6 32.77 1.57 40.25
N GLY A 7 33.49 0.46 40.46
CA GLY A 7 33.37 -0.74 39.61
C GLY A 7 32.09 -1.55 39.84
N ILE A 8 31.55 -1.55 41.06
CA ILE A 8 30.38 -2.36 41.43
C ILE A 8 29.06 -1.70 40.98
N LEU A 9 29.03 -0.36 40.90
CA LEU A 9 27.83 0.37 40.43
C LEU A 9 27.58 0.19 38.92
N CYS A 10 28.64 -0.02 38.12
CA CYS A 10 28.52 -0.28 36.68
C CYS A 10 28.18 -1.75 36.36
N ALA A 11 28.46 -2.70 37.25
CA ALA A 11 28.18 -4.12 37.01
C ALA A 11 26.70 -4.48 37.25
N LEU A 12 26.01 -3.79 38.18
CA LEU A 12 24.57 -4.00 38.43
C LEU A 12 23.65 -3.39 37.35
N SER A 13 24.13 -2.46 36.53
CA SER A 13 23.34 -1.88 35.44
C SER A 13 23.26 -2.76 34.19
N LEU A 14 24.12 -3.78 34.09
CA LEU A 14 24.19 -4.66 32.90
C LEU A 14 23.28 -5.89 33.00
N SER A 15 22.72 -6.20 34.18
CA SER A 15 21.88 -7.39 34.39
C SER A 15 20.40 -7.23 34.00
N MET A 16 19.96 -6.06 33.52
CA MET A 16 18.56 -5.81 33.14
C MET A 16 18.28 -5.96 31.63
N LEU A 17 19.27 -6.36 30.82
CA LEU A 17 19.10 -6.58 29.38
C LEU A 17 18.64 -8.02 29.08
N ASN A 18 17.49 -8.41 29.62
CA ASN A 18 16.74 -9.59 29.17
C ASN A 18 15.34 -9.19 28.72
N VAL A 19 15.21 -8.02 28.06
CA VAL A 19 14.01 -7.71 27.27
C VAL A 19 14.04 -8.62 26.06
N LYS A 20 13.28 -9.72 26.14
CA LYS A 20 12.78 -10.39 24.94
C LYS A 20 11.91 -9.36 24.25
N ALA A 21 12.44 -8.72 23.19
CA ALA A 21 11.61 -7.94 22.30
C ALA A 21 10.47 -8.85 21.86
N ALA A 22 9.26 -8.56 22.31
CA ALA A 22 8.09 -9.13 21.70
C ALA A 22 8.11 -8.63 20.26
N GLU A 23 8.31 -9.54 19.30
CA GLU A 23 7.94 -9.20 17.94
C GLU A 23 6.44 -8.95 17.96
N GLU A 24 6.07 -7.67 17.99
CA GLU A 24 4.76 -7.21 17.60
C GLU A 24 4.58 -7.69 16.15
N THR A 25 3.95 -8.84 15.95
CA THR A 25 3.42 -9.22 14.65
C THR A 25 2.30 -8.23 14.36
N THR A 26 2.68 -7.06 13.83
CA THR A 26 1.72 -6.03 13.45
C THR A 26 0.93 -6.60 12.28
N LYS A 27 -0.32 -7.02 12.56
CA LYS A 27 -1.24 -7.47 11.51
C LYS A 27 -1.33 -6.38 10.45
N ASP A 28 -1.25 -6.78 9.18
CA ASP A 28 -1.36 -5.85 8.07
C ASP A 28 -2.72 -5.15 8.09
N LYS A 29 -2.70 -3.85 7.78
CA LYS A 29 -3.91 -3.04 7.66
C LYS A 29 -4.75 -3.53 6.50
N ILE A 30 -6.08 -3.47 6.65
CA ILE A 30 -7.00 -3.69 5.53
C ILE A 30 -7.10 -2.45 4.65
N ASN A 31 -7.62 -2.58 3.44
CA ASN A 31 -7.88 -1.42 2.58
C ASN A 31 -9.36 -1.01 2.65
N VAL A 32 -9.59 0.29 2.84
CA VAL A 32 -10.90 0.93 2.63
C VAL A 32 -10.81 1.70 1.32
N TYR A 33 -11.57 1.25 0.33
CA TYR A 33 -11.60 1.85 -1.00
C TYR A 33 -12.72 2.88 -1.11
N VAL A 34 -12.43 4.01 -1.74
CA VAL A 34 -13.42 5.03 -2.11
C VAL A 34 -13.28 5.32 -3.61
N PHE A 35 -14.22 4.82 -4.39
CA PHE A 35 -14.40 5.23 -5.77
C PHE A 35 -15.11 6.58 -5.81
N THR A 36 -14.54 7.55 -6.53
CA THR A 36 -14.88 8.96 -6.35
C THR A 36 -14.77 9.78 -7.65
N LYS A 37 -15.06 11.06 -7.52
CA LYS A 37 -14.85 12.12 -8.52
C LYS A 37 -14.56 13.41 -7.77
N ASP A 38 -13.66 14.24 -8.28
CA ASP A 38 -13.48 15.59 -7.77
C ASP A 38 -14.76 16.44 -7.90
N GLY A 39 -15.00 17.33 -6.94
CA GLY A 39 -16.18 18.19 -6.88
C GLY A 39 -17.50 17.49 -6.53
N CYS A 40 -17.48 16.21 -6.16
CA CYS A 40 -18.65 15.45 -5.70
C CYS A 40 -18.92 15.69 -4.20
N PRO A 41 -20.02 16.37 -3.80
CA PRO A 41 -20.22 16.75 -2.39
C PRO A 41 -20.30 15.57 -1.41
N TYR A 42 -20.92 14.47 -1.81
CA TYR A 42 -20.99 13.26 -0.98
C TYR A 42 -19.65 12.54 -0.88
N CYS A 43 -18.83 12.63 -1.93
CA CYS A 43 -17.49 12.09 -1.94
C CYS A 43 -16.57 12.84 -0.98
N GLU A 44 -16.63 14.17 -0.98
CA GLU A 44 -15.87 14.99 -0.03
C GLU A 44 -16.27 14.70 1.42
N LYS A 45 -17.57 14.51 1.67
CA LYS A 45 -18.05 14.12 2.99
C LYS A 45 -17.50 12.75 3.42
N ALA A 46 -17.51 11.75 2.54
CA ALA A 46 -16.96 10.43 2.81
C ALA A 46 -15.45 10.49 3.14
N LYS A 47 -14.68 11.20 2.30
CA LYS A 47 -13.24 11.41 2.52
C LYS A 47 -12.97 12.16 3.83
N THR A 48 -13.76 13.20 4.13
CA THR A 48 -13.65 13.97 5.38
C THR A 48 -13.86 13.08 6.59
N PHE A 49 -14.92 12.26 6.57
CA PHE A 49 -15.19 11.30 7.63
C PHE A 49 -14.04 10.28 7.81
N LEU A 50 -13.61 9.62 6.73
CA LEU A 50 -12.56 8.62 6.79
C LEU A 50 -11.22 9.20 7.26
N ASN A 51 -10.89 10.42 6.86
CA ASN A 51 -9.73 11.15 7.38
C ASN A 51 -9.89 11.47 8.87
N SER A 52 -11.08 11.90 9.32
CA SER A 52 -11.33 12.28 10.71
C SER A 52 -11.15 11.14 11.71
N ILE A 53 -11.31 9.88 11.27
CA ILE A 53 -11.14 8.70 12.13
C ILE A 53 -9.72 8.15 12.12
N THR A 54 -8.79 8.73 11.34
CA THR A 54 -7.44 8.19 11.16
C THR A 54 -6.63 8.14 12.45
N ASP A 55 -6.81 9.10 13.37
CA ASP A 55 -6.09 9.11 14.65
C ASP A 55 -6.45 7.90 15.52
N GLU A 56 -7.71 7.46 15.49
CA GLU A 56 -8.21 6.34 16.31
C GLU A 56 -8.17 5.00 15.55
N TYR A 57 -8.52 5.02 14.27
CA TYR A 57 -8.70 3.83 13.44
C TYR A 57 -7.55 3.59 12.44
N GLY A 58 -6.62 4.52 12.29
CA GLY A 58 -5.57 4.44 11.26
C GLY A 58 -4.60 3.26 11.42
N LYS A 59 -4.61 2.57 12.57
CA LYS A 59 -3.89 1.30 12.75
C LYS A 59 -4.59 0.09 12.09
N TYR A 60 -5.86 0.22 11.75
CA TYR A 60 -6.67 -0.87 11.19
C TYR A 60 -6.71 -0.84 9.67
N PHE A 61 -6.66 0.34 9.06
CA PHE A 61 -6.89 0.47 7.62
C PHE A 61 -5.97 1.46 6.91
N ASN A 62 -5.80 1.25 5.60
CA ASN A 62 -5.32 2.23 4.65
C ASN A 62 -6.51 2.80 3.87
N LEU A 63 -6.55 4.12 3.69
CA LEU A 63 -7.51 4.77 2.80
C LEU A 63 -6.97 4.77 1.36
N VAL A 64 -7.68 4.13 0.44
CA VAL A 64 -7.33 4.06 -0.98
C VAL A 64 -8.44 4.73 -1.80
N VAL A 65 -8.08 5.73 -2.60
CA VAL A 65 -9.04 6.55 -3.35
C VAL A 65 -8.80 6.39 -4.85
N TYR A 66 -9.87 6.11 -5.60
CA TYR A 66 -9.84 6.02 -7.06
C TYR A 66 -10.78 7.03 -7.69
N GLU A 67 -10.23 7.96 -8.46
CA GLU A 67 -11.02 8.92 -9.26
C GLU A 67 -11.56 8.24 -10.51
N VAL A 68 -12.83 7.83 -10.47
CA VAL A 68 -13.51 7.10 -11.55
C VAL A 68 -13.99 8.02 -12.65
N TYR A 69 -14.34 9.27 -12.32
CA TYR A 69 -14.83 10.24 -13.29
C TYR A 69 -13.96 11.51 -13.27
N ASP A 70 -13.77 12.13 -14.43
CA ASP A 70 -13.19 13.48 -14.55
C ASP A 70 -14.22 14.57 -14.19
N ALA A 71 -13.85 15.85 -14.24
CA ALA A 71 -14.73 16.96 -13.90
C ALA A 71 -16.04 17.02 -14.73
N GLU A 72 -16.01 16.52 -15.96
CA GLU A 72 -17.14 16.52 -16.92
C GLU A 72 -18.01 15.25 -16.82
N TRP A 73 -17.73 14.35 -15.88
CA TRP A 73 -18.38 13.04 -15.73
C TRP A 73 -18.04 12.03 -16.82
N ASN A 74 -16.91 12.20 -17.51
CA ASN A 74 -16.36 11.15 -18.37
C ASN A 74 -15.70 10.10 -17.48
N ALA A 75 -16.06 8.83 -17.70
CA ALA A 75 -15.53 7.73 -16.92
C ALA A 75 -14.11 7.37 -17.38
N ASN A 76 -13.23 7.10 -16.43
CA ASN A 76 -12.15 6.17 -16.66
C ASN A 76 -12.76 4.77 -16.75
N GLU A 77 -12.96 4.27 -17.97
CA GLU A 77 -13.65 3.00 -18.23
C GLU A 77 -13.05 1.83 -17.46
N ASN A 78 -11.73 1.79 -17.28
CA ASN A 78 -11.05 0.73 -16.55
C ASN A 78 -11.41 0.74 -15.06
N LEU A 79 -11.35 1.92 -14.42
CA LEU A 79 -11.74 2.07 -13.02
C LEU A 79 -13.24 1.90 -12.82
N LYS A 80 -14.05 2.38 -13.76
CA LYS A 80 -15.50 2.23 -13.71
C LYS A 80 -15.91 0.76 -13.85
N ASN A 81 -15.31 0.02 -14.78
CA ASN A 81 -15.54 -1.41 -14.92
C ASN A 81 -15.12 -2.20 -13.67
N ALA A 82 -14.00 -1.84 -13.04
CA ALA A 82 -13.60 -2.43 -11.77
C ALA A 82 -14.65 -2.13 -10.66
N MET A 83 -15.07 -0.88 -10.53
CA MET A 83 -16.12 -0.46 -9.58
C MET A 83 -17.44 -1.22 -9.81
N ASP A 84 -17.90 -1.32 -11.05
CA ASP A 84 -19.15 -2.01 -11.43
C ASP A 84 -19.05 -3.52 -11.17
N THR A 85 -17.88 -4.12 -11.36
CA THR A 85 -17.63 -5.53 -11.07
C THR A 85 -17.71 -5.80 -9.56
N VAL A 86 -17.08 -4.95 -8.74
CA VAL A 86 -17.17 -5.06 -7.27
C VAL A 86 -18.62 -4.89 -6.81
N ALA A 87 -19.33 -3.90 -7.35
CA ALA A 87 -20.75 -3.67 -7.03
C ALA A 87 -21.61 -4.90 -7.33
N LYS A 88 -21.34 -5.59 -8.45
CA LYS A 88 -22.05 -6.81 -8.81
C LYS A 88 -21.81 -7.96 -7.82
N GLU A 89 -20.60 -8.11 -7.29
CA GLU A 89 -20.29 -9.13 -6.26
C GLU A 89 -21.12 -8.91 -4.99
N PHE A 90 -21.36 -7.67 -4.60
CA PHE A 90 -22.25 -7.33 -3.48
C PHE A 90 -23.75 -7.32 -3.83
N GLY A 91 -24.09 -7.44 -5.12
CA GLY A 91 -25.47 -7.26 -5.59
C GLY A 91 -25.96 -5.81 -5.52
N ASP A 92 -25.05 -4.86 -5.40
CA ASP A 92 -25.35 -3.43 -5.30
C ASP A 92 -25.80 -2.85 -6.65
N LYS A 93 -26.63 -1.81 -6.56
CA LYS A 93 -26.96 -0.95 -7.71
C LYS A 93 -26.22 0.38 -7.57
N VAL A 94 -25.04 0.47 -8.17
CA VAL A 94 -24.23 1.68 -8.17
C VAL A 94 -24.54 2.52 -9.41
N ASN A 95 -25.08 3.73 -9.22
CA ASN A 95 -25.40 4.67 -10.30
C ASN A 95 -24.53 5.94 -10.25
N GLY A 96 -23.52 5.98 -9.39
CA GLY A 96 -22.71 7.15 -9.15
C GLY A 96 -21.69 6.95 -8.03
N VAL A 97 -21.12 8.06 -7.57
CA VAL A 97 -20.07 8.09 -6.53
C VAL A 97 -20.52 8.93 -5.32
N PRO A 98 -19.95 8.73 -4.13
CA PRO A 98 -18.90 7.76 -3.80
C PRO A 98 -19.41 6.31 -3.76
N TYR A 99 -18.55 5.34 -4.07
CA TYR A 99 -18.78 3.95 -3.71
C TYR A 99 -17.67 3.51 -2.76
N ILE A 100 -18.05 3.08 -1.55
CA ILE A 100 -17.11 2.70 -0.49
C ILE A 100 -17.11 1.18 -0.37
N VAL A 101 -15.92 0.56 -0.33
CA VAL A 101 -15.77 -0.90 -0.27
C VAL A 101 -14.71 -1.29 0.75
N ILE A 102 -14.99 -2.32 1.54
CA ILE A 102 -14.08 -2.90 2.53
C ILE A 102 -14.01 -4.41 2.28
N GLY A 103 -12.97 -4.85 1.57
CA GLY A 103 -12.79 -6.25 1.19
C GLY A 103 -14.06 -6.85 0.57
N ASP A 104 -14.37 -8.10 0.94
CA ASP A 104 -15.66 -8.77 0.74
C ASP A 104 -16.61 -8.60 1.94
N GLU A 105 -16.26 -7.75 2.91
CA GLU A 105 -16.98 -7.58 4.17
C GLU A 105 -18.19 -6.66 4.03
N ALA A 106 -18.01 -5.48 3.41
CA ALA A 106 -19.09 -4.50 3.29
C ALA A 106 -18.88 -3.49 2.15
N SER A 107 -20.00 -2.94 1.67
CA SER A 107 -20.06 -1.92 0.63
C SER A 107 -21.16 -0.88 0.89
N TRP A 108 -20.97 0.35 0.37
CA TRP A 108 -21.96 1.42 0.44
C TRP A 108 -22.06 2.19 -0.90
N PRO A 109 -23.19 2.07 -1.64
CA PRO A 109 -23.51 2.93 -2.79
C PRO A 109 -23.94 4.31 -2.31
N GLY A 110 -23.00 5.25 -2.28
CA GLY A 110 -23.17 6.59 -1.74
C GLY A 110 -22.65 6.74 -0.31
N TYR A 111 -22.80 7.92 0.25
CA TYR A 111 -22.39 8.21 1.62
C TYR A 111 -23.32 9.22 2.29
N GLN A 112 -23.65 8.96 3.55
CA GLN A 112 -24.28 9.87 4.49
C GLN A 112 -23.71 9.61 5.89
N SER A 113 -23.71 10.64 6.74
CA SER A 113 -23.13 10.53 8.10
C SER A 113 -23.79 9.49 8.99
N ALA A 114 -25.01 9.07 8.66
CA ALA A 114 -25.66 7.95 9.35
C ALA A 114 -24.92 6.60 9.16
N PHE A 115 -24.02 6.50 8.18
CA PHE A 115 -23.23 5.29 7.92
C PHE A 115 -21.91 5.23 8.72
N ASP A 116 -21.55 6.29 9.44
CA ASP A 116 -20.23 6.42 10.06
C ASP A 116 -19.89 5.27 11.02
N ASP A 117 -20.83 4.92 11.90
CA ASP A 117 -20.62 3.86 12.88
C ASP A 117 -20.62 2.46 12.23
N ASP A 118 -21.42 2.27 11.19
CA ASP A 118 -21.44 1.02 10.42
C ASP A 118 -20.12 0.82 9.66
N ILE A 119 -19.57 1.88 9.05
CA ILE A 119 -18.27 1.85 8.38
C ILE A 119 -17.16 1.55 9.40
N LYS A 120 -17.12 2.24 10.54
CA LYS A 120 -16.14 1.95 11.61
C LYS A 120 -16.21 0.50 12.08
N LYS A 121 -17.43 -0.03 12.26
CA LYS A 121 -17.66 -1.41 12.68
C LYS A 121 -17.15 -2.40 11.63
N ALA A 122 -17.42 -2.15 10.35
CA ALA A 122 -16.94 -2.97 9.26
C ALA A 122 -15.41 -2.95 9.12
N ILE A 123 -14.77 -1.78 9.28
CA ILE A 123 -13.30 -1.66 9.32
C ILE A 123 -12.73 -2.57 10.39
N LYS A 124 -13.27 -2.50 11.61
CA LYS A 124 -12.80 -3.33 12.72
C LYS A 124 -13.04 -4.81 12.46
N LYS A 125 -14.23 -5.17 11.98
CA LYS A 125 -14.58 -6.56 11.66
C LYS A 125 -13.67 -7.13 10.58
N ALA A 126 -13.44 -6.40 9.49
CA ALA A 126 -12.52 -6.79 8.43
C ALA A 126 -11.08 -6.94 8.94
N TYR A 127 -10.60 -5.99 9.75
CA TYR A 127 -9.27 -6.07 10.36
C TYR A 127 -9.15 -7.22 11.36
N GLU A 128 -10.20 -7.60 12.07
CA GLU A 128 -10.16 -8.72 13.03
C GLU A 128 -10.30 -10.08 12.32
N ASN A 129 -10.89 -10.13 11.13
CA ASN A 129 -11.02 -11.33 10.31
C ASN A 129 -9.65 -11.82 9.78
N GLU A 130 -9.30 -13.07 10.07
CA GLU A 130 -8.07 -13.71 9.55
C GLU A 130 -8.19 -14.10 8.07
N ASP A 131 -9.42 -14.32 7.59
CA ASP A 131 -9.75 -14.66 6.22
C ASP A 131 -10.12 -13.43 5.37
N TYR A 132 -9.71 -12.22 5.79
CA TYR A 132 -9.97 -10.99 5.05
C TYR A 132 -9.51 -11.12 3.59
N LYS A 133 -10.41 -10.79 2.67
CA LYS A 133 -10.13 -10.83 1.23
C LYS A 133 -10.32 -9.44 0.62
N ASP A 134 -9.24 -8.89 0.09
CA ASP A 134 -9.30 -7.70 -0.75
C ASP A 134 -9.76 -8.08 -2.17
N ILE A 135 -11.03 -7.80 -2.48
CA ILE A 135 -11.60 -8.07 -3.81
C ILE A 135 -11.39 -6.92 -4.81
N VAL A 136 -10.89 -5.77 -4.36
CA VAL A 136 -10.76 -4.57 -5.20
C VAL A 136 -9.39 -4.51 -5.86
N ALA A 137 -8.31 -4.71 -5.09
CA ALA A 137 -6.93 -4.62 -5.61
C ALA A 137 -6.69 -5.50 -6.86
N PRO A 138 -7.13 -6.78 -6.92
CA PRO A 138 -6.92 -7.62 -8.10
C PRO A 138 -7.59 -7.08 -9.37
N LEU A 139 -8.78 -6.47 -9.23
CA LEU A 139 -9.52 -5.90 -10.35
C LEU A 139 -8.80 -4.66 -10.88
N ILE A 140 -8.39 -3.76 -9.98
CA ILE A 140 -7.63 -2.57 -10.37
C ILE A 140 -6.30 -2.95 -11.03
N ASN A 141 -5.56 -3.90 -10.47
CA ASN A 141 -4.29 -4.36 -11.04
C ASN A 141 -4.46 -4.99 -12.41
N SER A 142 -5.56 -5.71 -12.65
CA SER A 142 -5.89 -6.28 -13.96
C SER A 142 -6.27 -5.18 -14.96
N SER A 143 -7.04 -4.19 -14.52
CA SER A 143 -7.50 -3.08 -15.37
C SER A 143 -6.40 -2.06 -15.70
N ILE A 144 -5.36 -1.94 -14.87
CA ILE A 144 -4.19 -1.08 -15.12
C ILE A 144 -3.05 -1.88 -15.79
N GLY A 145 -3.00 -3.20 -15.56
CA GLY A 145 -1.94 -4.11 -15.98
C GLY A 145 -1.86 -4.43 -17.48
N GLU A 146 -2.85 -4.03 -18.29
CA GLU A 146 -2.77 -4.14 -19.77
C GLU A 146 -1.86 -3.08 -20.41
N LYS A 147 -1.23 -2.19 -19.62
CA LYS A 147 -0.08 -1.38 -20.06
C LYS A 147 1.16 -1.70 -19.22
N LYS A 148 1.72 -2.89 -19.42
CA LYS A 148 3.16 -3.11 -19.25
C LYS A 148 3.79 -3.18 -20.63
N ASP A 149 3.96 -2.01 -21.23
CA ASP A 149 4.93 -1.86 -22.30
C ASP A 149 6.30 -2.24 -21.75
N GLU A 150 6.85 -3.25 -22.39
CA GLU A 150 8.13 -3.89 -22.23
C GLU A 150 9.28 -2.88 -22.39
N HIS A 151 9.80 -2.34 -21.29
CA HIS A 151 11.15 -1.77 -21.24
C HIS A 151 11.62 -1.86 -19.78
N SER A 152 12.58 -2.68 -19.38
CA SER A 152 13.96 -2.61 -19.81
C SER A 152 14.73 -3.82 -19.25
N ASN A 153 14.63 -4.99 -19.89
CA ASN A 153 15.74 -5.95 -19.84
C ASN A 153 16.86 -5.53 -20.81
N ASP A 154 16.54 -4.66 -21.79
CA ASP A 154 17.48 -4.21 -22.81
C ASP A 154 18.56 -3.25 -22.26
N THR A 155 18.21 -2.38 -21.29
CA THR A 155 19.23 -1.54 -20.63
C THR A 155 20.17 -2.38 -19.77
N ILE A 156 19.68 -3.42 -19.08
CA ILE A 156 20.54 -4.28 -18.27
C ILE A 156 21.46 -5.12 -19.16
N ILE A 157 20.96 -5.68 -20.25
CA ILE A 157 21.78 -6.45 -21.22
C ILE A 157 22.81 -5.54 -21.90
N THR A 158 22.41 -4.34 -22.34
CA THR A 158 23.32 -3.38 -23.00
C THR A 158 24.42 -2.89 -22.05
N VAL A 159 24.07 -2.57 -20.80
CA VAL A 159 25.06 -2.15 -19.77
C VAL A 159 26.00 -3.30 -19.43
N ALA A 160 25.51 -4.54 -19.30
CA ALA A 160 26.35 -5.70 -19.04
C ALA A 160 27.37 -5.95 -20.17
N ILE A 161 26.96 -5.85 -21.43
CA ILE A 161 27.85 -6.02 -22.59
C ILE A 161 28.94 -4.94 -22.61
N LEU A 162 28.57 -3.67 -22.37
CA LEU A 162 29.54 -2.57 -22.36
C LEU A 162 30.58 -2.71 -21.23
N VAL A 163 30.17 -3.14 -20.04
CA VAL A 163 31.09 -3.37 -18.91
C VAL A 163 32.07 -4.50 -19.21
N VAL A 164 31.62 -5.58 -19.86
CA VAL A 164 32.51 -6.70 -20.26
C VAL A 164 33.50 -6.27 -21.33
N LEU A 165 33.08 -5.49 -22.32
CA LEU A 165 33.99 -5.01 -23.38
C LEU A 165 35.04 -4.04 -22.82
N VAL A 166 34.63 -3.06 -22.01
CA VAL A 166 35.56 -2.09 -21.43
C VAL A 166 36.49 -2.76 -20.40
N GLY A 167 35.97 -3.64 -19.55
CA GLY A 167 36.76 -4.40 -18.58
C GLY A 167 37.75 -5.39 -19.22
N GLY A 168 37.34 -6.04 -20.31
CA GLY A 168 38.18 -6.94 -21.09
C GLY A 168 39.35 -6.21 -21.77
N ILE A 169 39.06 -5.09 -22.44
CA ILE A 169 40.10 -4.26 -23.09
C ILE A 169 41.06 -3.69 -22.04
N GLY A 170 40.53 -3.17 -20.92
CA GLY A 170 41.34 -2.64 -19.82
C GLY A 170 42.29 -3.68 -19.21
N SER A 171 41.82 -4.92 -19.01
CA SER A 171 42.63 -6.02 -18.51
C SER A 171 43.75 -6.40 -19.48
N LEU A 172 43.47 -6.47 -20.78
CA LEU A 172 44.48 -6.76 -21.81
C LEU A 172 45.57 -5.69 -21.87
N VAL A 173 45.21 -4.40 -21.78
CA VAL A 173 46.16 -3.29 -21.76
C VAL A 173 47.01 -3.33 -20.49
N TYR A 174 46.41 -3.62 -19.33
CA TYR A 174 47.13 -3.75 -18.06
C TYR A 174 48.17 -4.89 -18.11
N PHE A 175 47.78 -6.08 -18.57
CA PHE A 175 48.68 -7.21 -18.71
C PHE A 175 49.78 -6.97 -19.75
N SER A 176 49.47 -6.28 -20.86
CA SER A 176 50.45 -5.92 -21.88
C SER A 176 51.50 -4.93 -21.34
N ARG A 177 51.10 -3.97 -20.50
CA ARG A 177 52.03 -3.04 -19.83
C ARG A 177 52.87 -3.71 -18.76
N LYS A 178 52.29 -4.66 -17.99
CA LYS A 178 53.04 -5.42 -16.98
C LYS A 178 54.16 -6.28 -17.60
N LYS A 179 53.97 -6.77 -18.82
CA LYS A 179 54.98 -7.59 -19.53
C LYS A 179 56.18 -6.78 -20.05
N GLN A 180 56.10 -5.45 -20.07
CA GLN A 180 57.19 -4.57 -20.52
C GLN A 180 57.98 -3.89 -19.37
N LYS A 181 57.73 -4.27 -18.12
CA LYS A 181 58.59 -3.98 -16.97
C LYS A 181 59.27 -5.26 -16.51
#